data_AF-A0A8S1D7S8-F1
#
_entry.id   AF-A0A8S1D7S8-F1
#
_cell.length_a   1.000
_cell.length_b   1.000
_cell.length_c   1.000
_cell.angle_alpha   90.00
_cell.angle_beta   90.00
_cell.angle_gamma   90.00
#
_symmetry.space_group_name_H-M   'P 1'
#
loop_
_entity.id
_entity.type
_entity.pdbx_description
1 polymer ?
#
loop_
_entity_poly.entity_id
_entity_poly.type
_entity_poly.pdbx_seq_one_letter_code
_entity_poly.pdbx_strand_id
1 'polypeptide(L)'
;MGGVPLLLVALLTLQRSWTAAVRGSPSIVGGGSLANPPQTVSSEEVTTGLGHYDYDKVLELSLLFYEAQRSGHLPKDNRVPWRSDSCLKDRGQHGEDLEGGYYDAGDFVKFGFTMASTTTLLAWGMLSYRDAYEVAGQLKYGRAAIKWATDYFIKCHVSPNEFYGQVGDFNLDHTFWGRPEDLNMSRPSYKIDTQHPGSDLAGETAAALAAASMVFRTDKPDYATKCLTHARQLYRFASQYRGLYHEAIKGAQQYYESTDYGDELTWAAAWLYKATNESQYLDEAEHHYMKFRLKERPNEFFYNKKVAGVQVLLAQLTGKSEYLETAKAFCDFTVHYQKRTPKGLVYIDKFGTLCHAANVAFVCLQVRLQSNDGGYKSTTKS
;
A
#
# COMPACT_ATOMS: atom_id res chain seq x y z
N MET A 1 1.71 -15.94 9.84
CA MET A 1 0.64 -15.53 8.90
C MET A 1 0.76 -14.02 8.82
N GLY A 2 0.85 -13.35 7.67
CA GLY A 2 0.43 -13.77 6.34
C GLY A 2 -0.55 -12.75 5.74
N GLY A 3 -0.39 -11.47 6.09
CA GLY A 3 -1.38 -10.43 5.77
C GLY A 3 -1.53 -10.16 4.29
N VAL A 4 -2.65 -9.52 3.96
CA VAL A 4 -3.10 -9.12 2.61
C VAL A 4 -1.92 -8.99 1.65
N PRO A 5 -1.77 -9.89 0.67
CA PRO A 5 -0.80 -9.69 -0.40
C PRO A 5 -1.20 -8.43 -1.16
N LEU A 6 -0.42 -7.36 -0.98
CA LEU A 6 -0.43 -6.16 -1.83
C LEU A 6 0.15 -6.52 -3.20
N LEU A 7 -0.54 -7.42 -3.90
CA LEU A 7 -0.15 -7.86 -5.23
C LEU A 7 -0.49 -6.75 -6.24
N LEU A 8 0.53 -5.96 -6.54
CA LEU A 8 0.68 -5.18 -7.77
C LEU A 8 -0.33 -4.03 -7.98
N VAL A 9 0.03 -2.86 -7.46
CA VAL A 9 -0.17 -1.60 -8.21
C VAL A 9 1.10 -1.18 -8.97
N ALA A 10 2.22 -1.88 -8.76
CA ALA A 10 3.54 -1.53 -9.29
C ALA A 10 3.71 -1.73 -10.81
N LEU A 11 3.17 -2.81 -11.39
CA LEU A 11 3.75 -3.35 -12.63
C LEU A 11 3.36 -2.68 -13.97
N LEU A 12 2.48 -1.67 -13.96
CA LEU A 12 1.86 -1.16 -15.21
C LEU A 12 2.69 -0.15 -16.02
N THR A 13 3.73 0.48 -15.46
CA THR A 13 4.50 1.51 -16.18
C THR A 13 5.54 0.94 -17.16
N LEU A 14 5.78 -0.36 -17.15
CA LEU A 14 6.92 -0.99 -17.84
C LEU A 14 6.69 -1.36 -19.31
N GLN A 15 5.47 -1.14 -19.83
CA GLN A 15 5.08 -1.56 -21.18
C GLN A 15 5.13 -0.43 -22.23
N ARG A 16 5.08 0.86 -21.84
CA ARG A 16 4.95 1.99 -22.81
C ARG A 16 6.20 2.84 -23.06
N SER A 17 7.29 2.68 -22.30
CA SER A 17 8.56 3.39 -22.59
C SER A 17 9.35 2.83 -23.79
N TRP A 18 8.85 1.80 -24.49
CA TRP A 18 9.56 1.14 -25.60
C TRP A 18 9.03 1.57 -26.98
N THR A 19 7.73 1.83 -27.13
CA THR A 19 7.13 2.16 -28.44
C THR A 19 7.44 3.57 -28.94
N ALA A 20 7.78 4.50 -28.05
CA ALA A 20 8.14 5.87 -28.42
C ALA A 20 9.58 6.01 -28.98
N ALA A 21 10.49 5.11 -28.62
CA ALA A 21 11.92 5.24 -28.93
C ALA A 21 12.35 4.70 -30.30
N VAL A 22 11.51 3.88 -30.96
CA VAL A 22 11.90 3.12 -32.17
C VAL A 22 11.54 3.82 -33.49
N ARG A 23 10.82 4.96 -33.45
CA ARG A 23 10.33 5.65 -34.67
C ARG A 23 11.18 6.83 -35.15
N GLY A 24 12.43 6.96 -34.71
CA GLY A 24 13.23 8.16 -35.01
C GLY A 24 14.73 7.93 -35.19
N SER A 25 15.16 7.29 -36.29
CA SER A 25 16.31 7.70 -37.14
C SER A 25 16.57 6.70 -38.28
N PRO A 26 17.12 7.12 -39.43
CA PRO A 26 17.33 6.27 -40.60
C PRO A 26 18.71 5.59 -40.63
N SER A 27 18.78 4.41 -41.26
CA SER A 27 20.01 3.62 -41.44
C SER A 27 20.80 3.99 -42.71
N ILE A 28 22.13 4.05 -42.59
CA ILE A 28 23.11 4.20 -43.69
C ILE A 28 23.87 2.87 -43.88
N VAL A 29 24.47 2.67 -45.06
CA VAL A 29 24.88 1.39 -45.66
C VAL A 29 26.39 1.11 -45.60
N GLY A 30 26.79 -0.18 -45.52
CA GLY A 30 28.13 -0.73 -45.88
C GLY A 30 28.91 -1.37 -44.70
N GLY A 31 29.78 -2.40 -44.85
CA GLY A 31 30.08 -3.27 -46.01
C GLY A 31 31.51 -3.91 -45.95
N GLY A 32 31.62 -5.25 -45.78
CA GLY A 32 32.87 -6.05 -45.86
C GLY A 32 33.66 -6.21 -44.53
N SER A 33 33.94 -7.41 -43.99
CA SER A 33 34.97 -8.41 -44.40
C SER A 33 36.36 -8.11 -43.76
N LEU A 34 37.14 -9.03 -43.13
CA LEU A 34 37.14 -10.51 -43.00
C LEU A 34 37.98 -10.97 -41.74
N ALA A 35 38.18 -12.28 -41.57
CA ALA A 35 39.16 -13.03 -40.73
C ALA A 35 38.82 -13.39 -39.24
N ASN A 36 38.93 -14.69 -38.92
CA ASN A 36 38.84 -15.33 -37.58
C ASN A 36 40.20 -15.92 -37.18
N PRO A 37 40.62 -15.91 -35.89
CA PRO A 37 40.45 -17.11 -35.03
C PRO A 37 40.36 -16.78 -33.50
N PRO A 38 40.38 -17.75 -32.57
CA PRO A 38 39.89 -19.13 -32.60
C PRO A 38 38.60 -19.29 -31.76
N GLN A 39 38.03 -20.51 -31.67
CA GLN A 39 36.79 -20.77 -30.93
C GLN A 39 36.93 -20.50 -29.42
N THR A 40 36.44 -19.35 -28.96
CA THR A 40 35.88 -19.24 -27.61
C THR A 40 34.55 -20.00 -27.57
N VAL A 41 34.34 -20.79 -26.51
CA VAL A 41 33.02 -21.38 -26.25
C VAL A 41 32.05 -20.22 -26.09
N SER A 42 31.08 -20.11 -27.01
CA SER A 42 30.03 -19.12 -26.88
C SER A 42 29.30 -19.41 -25.57
N SER A 43 29.41 -18.50 -24.61
CA SER A 43 28.36 -18.36 -23.61
C SER A 43 27.07 -18.16 -24.39
N GLU A 44 26.22 -19.19 -24.43
CA GLU A 44 24.86 -19.01 -24.89
C GLU A 44 24.30 -17.85 -24.08
N GLU A 45 24.00 -16.74 -24.75
CA GLU A 45 23.10 -15.75 -24.18
C GLU A 45 21.81 -16.52 -23.95
N VAL A 46 21.60 -16.92 -22.69
CA VAL A 46 20.30 -17.35 -22.22
C VAL A 46 19.42 -16.11 -22.28
N THR A 47 18.95 -15.83 -23.49
CA THR A 47 17.79 -15.01 -23.78
C THR A 47 16.62 -15.71 -23.14
N THR A 48 16.51 -15.53 -21.83
CA THR A 48 15.29 -15.83 -21.09
C THR A 48 14.22 -15.00 -21.76
N GLY A 49 13.42 -15.68 -22.60
CA GLY A 49 12.21 -15.11 -23.15
C GLY A 49 11.29 -14.81 -21.98
N LEU A 50 11.43 -13.60 -21.42
CA LEU A 50 10.49 -13.02 -20.47
C LEU A 50 9.16 -12.96 -21.20
N GLY A 51 8.34 -14.00 -21.01
CA GLY A 51 7.01 -14.06 -21.57
C GLY A 51 6.28 -12.76 -21.24
N HIS A 52 5.70 -12.13 -22.26
CA HIS A 52 4.98 -10.88 -22.08
C HIS A 52 3.80 -11.12 -21.14
N TYR A 53 3.96 -10.73 -19.87
CA TYR A 53 2.87 -10.74 -18.90
C TYR A 53 1.84 -9.67 -19.24
N ASP A 54 0.56 -10.05 -19.22
CA ASP A 54 -0.55 -9.12 -19.37
C ASP A 54 -0.79 -8.40 -18.04
N TYR A 55 -0.10 -7.28 -17.83
CA TYR A 55 -0.20 -6.51 -16.59
C TYR A 55 -1.57 -5.84 -16.40
N ASP A 56 -2.29 -5.55 -17.50
CA ASP A 56 -3.66 -5.02 -17.43
C ASP A 56 -4.61 -6.08 -16.85
N LYS A 57 -4.48 -7.33 -17.30
CA LYS A 57 -5.22 -8.47 -16.71
C LYS A 57 -4.80 -8.76 -15.26
N VAL A 58 -3.52 -8.63 -14.93
CA VAL A 58 -3.05 -8.83 -13.55
C VAL A 58 -3.58 -7.74 -12.61
N LEU A 59 -3.72 -6.49 -13.05
CA LEU A 59 -4.41 -5.45 -12.28
C LEU A 59 -5.90 -5.79 -12.06
N GLU A 60 -6.60 -6.25 -13.10
CA GLU A 60 -8.01 -6.68 -12.98
C GLU A 60 -8.16 -7.79 -11.93
N LEU A 61 -7.29 -8.80 -11.96
CA LEU A 61 -7.28 -9.91 -11.01
C LEU A 61 -6.93 -9.46 -9.57
N SER A 62 -5.99 -8.53 -9.41
CA SER A 62 -5.68 -7.92 -8.11
C SER A 62 -6.89 -7.19 -7.52
N LEU A 63 -7.63 -6.44 -8.34
CA LEU A 63 -8.85 -5.78 -7.90
C LEU A 63 -9.98 -6.77 -7.58
N LEU A 64 -10.10 -7.87 -8.34
CA LEU A 64 -11.03 -8.97 -8.02
C LEU A 64 -10.68 -9.68 -6.71
N PHE A 65 -9.39 -9.78 -6.35
CA PHE A 65 -8.99 -10.25 -5.02
C PHE A 65 -9.52 -9.33 -3.91
N TYR A 66 -9.41 -8.01 -4.04
CA TYR A 66 -10.03 -7.09 -3.07
C TYR A 66 -11.56 -7.26 -3.01
N GLU A 67 -12.24 -7.44 -4.15
CA GLU A 67 -13.69 -7.75 -4.14
C GLU A 67 -14.00 -9.05 -3.39
N ALA A 68 -13.15 -10.07 -3.50
CA ALA A 68 -13.27 -11.34 -2.80
C ALA A 68 -13.04 -11.23 -1.27
N GLN A 69 -12.32 -10.20 -0.79
CA GLN A 69 -12.09 -9.94 0.64
C GLN A 69 -13.19 -9.08 1.31
N ARG A 70 -14.20 -8.61 0.59
CA ARG A 70 -15.22 -7.69 1.16
C ARG A 70 -16.05 -8.32 2.28
N SER A 71 -16.16 -7.65 3.42
CA SER A 71 -17.12 -7.96 4.50
C SER A 71 -18.33 -7.02 4.43
N GLY A 72 -19.49 -7.42 4.95
CA GLY A 72 -20.74 -6.64 4.94
C GLY A 72 -21.69 -6.97 3.77
N HIS A 73 -22.72 -6.15 3.57
CA HIS A 73 -23.60 -6.23 2.41
C HIS A 73 -22.82 -5.93 1.12
N LEU A 74 -22.77 -6.87 0.18
CA LEU A 74 -22.08 -6.73 -1.08
C LEU A 74 -22.87 -5.85 -2.08
N PRO A 75 -22.19 -5.12 -2.98
CA PRO A 75 -22.88 -4.29 -3.95
C PRO A 75 -23.57 -5.16 -5.01
N LYS A 76 -24.69 -4.67 -5.57
CA LYS A 76 -25.44 -5.37 -6.63
C LYS A 76 -24.62 -5.65 -7.90
N ASP A 77 -23.53 -4.91 -8.12
CA ASP A 77 -22.57 -5.12 -9.22
C ASP A 77 -21.28 -5.84 -8.78
N ASN A 78 -21.31 -6.59 -7.68
CA ASN A 78 -20.24 -7.49 -7.24
C ASN A 78 -19.82 -8.46 -8.35
N ARG A 79 -18.51 -8.50 -8.67
CA ARG A 79 -17.96 -9.36 -9.74
C ARG A 79 -17.55 -10.75 -9.26
N VAL A 80 -17.62 -11.03 -7.96
CA VAL A 80 -17.17 -12.29 -7.34
C VAL A 80 -18.41 -13.13 -6.95
N PRO A 81 -18.95 -13.99 -7.83
CA PRO A 81 -20.30 -14.57 -7.68
C PRO A 81 -20.42 -15.62 -6.58
N TRP A 82 -19.30 -16.11 -6.03
CA TRP A 82 -19.25 -17.07 -4.94
C TRP A 82 -19.14 -16.41 -3.56
N ARG A 83 -19.01 -15.09 -3.49
CA ARG A 83 -19.13 -14.30 -2.26
C ARG A 83 -20.55 -13.78 -2.08
N SER A 84 -20.98 -13.64 -0.83
CA SER A 84 -22.30 -13.13 -0.46
C SER A 84 -22.23 -12.28 0.83
N ASP A 85 -23.37 -11.75 1.24
CA ASP A 85 -23.51 -10.84 2.37
C ASP A 85 -23.10 -11.50 3.69
N SER A 86 -22.10 -10.95 4.37
CA SER A 86 -21.47 -11.57 5.55
C SER A 86 -21.21 -10.58 6.68
N CYS A 87 -21.15 -11.07 7.93
CA CYS A 87 -20.84 -10.26 9.12
C CYS A 87 -21.70 -8.98 9.30
N LEU A 88 -22.98 -9.05 8.89
CA LEU A 88 -23.94 -7.93 8.89
C LEU A 88 -24.24 -7.34 10.30
N LYS A 89 -23.83 -8.05 11.35
CA LYS A 89 -24.00 -7.71 12.76
C LYS A 89 -22.71 -7.17 13.41
N ASP A 90 -21.66 -6.87 12.63
CA ASP A 90 -20.46 -6.19 13.14
C ASP A 90 -20.87 -4.83 13.73
N ARG A 91 -20.70 -4.64 15.04
CA ARG A 91 -21.10 -3.45 15.78
C ARG A 91 -20.08 -3.04 16.83
N GLY A 92 -20.05 -1.74 17.15
CA GLY A 92 -19.30 -1.18 18.25
C GLY A 92 -19.90 -1.55 19.62
N GLN A 93 -19.20 -1.17 20.69
CA GLN A 93 -19.54 -1.47 22.08
C GLN A 93 -20.84 -0.80 22.55
N HIS A 94 -21.31 0.22 21.83
CA HIS A 94 -22.57 0.93 22.07
C HIS A 94 -23.57 0.78 20.90
N GLY A 95 -23.36 -0.20 20.02
CA GLY A 95 -24.24 -0.48 18.88
C GLY A 95 -23.95 0.33 17.60
N GLU A 96 -22.81 1.01 17.54
CA GLU A 96 -22.33 1.73 16.36
C GLU A 96 -22.22 0.77 15.16
N ASP A 97 -22.63 1.18 13.96
CA ASP A 97 -22.51 0.34 12.77
C ASP A 97 -21.03 0.19 12.35
N LEU A 98 -20.48 -1.02 12.46
CA LEU A 98 -19.13 -1.37 12.00
C LEU A 98 -19.15 -2.36 10.83
N GLU A 99 -20.27 -2.49 10.13
CA GLU A 99 -20.38 -3.34 8.93
C GLU A 99 -19.53 -2.78 7.77
N GLY A 100 -19.00 -3.66 6.92
CA GLY A 100 -18.14 -3.27 5.78
C GLY A 100 -16.68 -3.65 6.00
N GLY A 101 -15.79 -3.05 5.19
CA GLY A 101 -14.34 -3.25 5.26
C GLY A 101 -13.89 -4.57 4.61
N TYR A 102 -12.62 -4.89 4.78
CA TYR A 102 -12.02 -6.11 4.23
C TYR A 102 -11.67 -7.11 5.32
N TYR A 103 -11.84 -8.40 5.03
CA TYR A 103 -11.18 -9.47 5.74
C TYR A 103 -9.67 -9.46 5.43
N ASP A 104 -8.85 -9.74 6.43
CA ASP A 104 -7.41 -9.51 6.37
C ASP A 104 -6.63 -10.60 5.58
N ALA A 105 -6.97 -11.87 5.73
CA ALA A 105 -6.26 -12.94 5.02
C ALA A 105 -7.23 -14.02 4.53
N GLY A 106 -6.96 -15.29 4.85
CA GLY A 106 -7.91 -16.40 4.67
C GLY A 106 -8.90 -16.56 5.84
N ASP A 107 -8.92 -15.59 6.75
CA ASP A 107 -9.76 -15.50 7.93
C ASP A 107 -10.85 -14.43 7.77
N PHE A 108 -11.62 -14.18 8.82
CA PHE A 108 -12.73 -13.22 8.80
C PHE A 108 -12.55 -12.08 9.84
N VAL A 109 -11.36 -11.94 10.40
CA VAL A 109 -10.99 -10.78 11.22
C VAL A 109 -10.78 -9.55 10.34
N LYS A 110 -11.23 -8.39 10.83
CA LYS A 110 -11.01 -7.09 10.20
C LYS A 110 -9.94 -6.32 10.96
N PHE A 111 -8.67 -6.52 10.60
CA PHE A 111 -7.55 -5.77 11.18
C PHE A 111 -7.44 -4.38 10.54
N GLY A 112 -7.61 -3.33 11.34
CA GLY A 112 -7.63 -1.96 10.85
C GLY A 112 -6.29 -1.47 10.32
N PHE A 113 -5.17 -1.88 10.93
CA PHE A 113 -3.84 -1.34 10.60
C PHE A 113 -3.35 -1.80 9.22
N THR A 114 -3.43 -3.10 8.94
CA THR A 114 -3.13 -3.69 7.62
C THR A 114 -4.08 -3.20 6.53
N MET A 115 -5.38 -3.08 6.84
CA MET A 115 -6.38 -2.55 5.93
C MET A 115 -6.12 -1.07 5.59
N ALA A 116 -5.75 -0.26 6.58
CA ALA A 116 -5.39 1.14 6.39
C ALA A 116 -4.16 1.26 5.48
N SER A 117 -3.08 0.54 5.78
CA SER A 117 -1.85 0.56 4.98
C SER A 117 -2.09 0.12 3.53
N THR A 118 -2.88 -0.94 3.36
CA THR A 118 -3.33 -1.40 2.04
C THR A 118 -4.09 -0.31 1.28
N THR A 119 -4.97 0.42 1.97
CA THR A 119 -5.77 1.50 1.38
C THR A 119 -4.91 2.70 0.98
N THR A 120 -3.95 3.10 1.82
CA THR A 120 -2.98 4.17 1.49
C THR A 120 -2.17 3.82 0.25
N LEU A 121 -1.73 2.57 0.11
CA LEU A 121 -0.93 2.12 -1.05
C LEU A 121 -1.76 2.00 -2.33
N LEU A 122 -3.00 1.50 -2.25
CA LEU A 122 -3.94 1.54 -3.38
C LEU A 122 -4.21 2.98 -3.85
N ALA A 123 -4.44 3.91 -2.91
CA ALA A 123 -4.64 5.32 -3.21
C ALA A 123 -3.38 5.98 -3.80
N TRP A 124 -2.19 5.73 -3.23
CA TRP A 124 -0.93 6.28 -3.75
C TRP A 124 -0.64 5.78 -5.16
N GLY A 125 -0.80 4.48 -5.41
CA GLY A 125 -0.61 3.90 -6.73
C GLY A 125 -1.61 4.44 -7.75
N MET A 126 -2.88 4.64 -7.37
CA MET A 126 -3.87 5.29 -8.24
C MET A 126 -3.55 6.76 -8.52
N LEU A 127 -3.02 7.51 -7.55
CA LEU A 127 -2.60 8.91 -7.75
C LEU A 127 -1.37 9.01 -8.67
N SER A 128 -0.45 8.04 -8.60
CA SER A 128 0.80 8.06 -9.37
C SER A 128 0.64 7.49 -10.78
N TYR A 129 -0.31 6.57 -10.98
CA TYR A 129 -0.47 5.79 -12.21
C TYR A 129 -1.92 5.78 -12.72
N ARG A 130 -2.66 6.89 -12.53
CA ARG A 130 -4.08 7.04 -12.91
C ARG A 130 -4.34 6.58 -14.35
N ASP A 131 -3.51 6.99 -15.30
CA ASP A 131 -3.64 6.68 -16.72
C ASP A 131 -3.55 5.16 -17.00
N ALA A 132 -2.78 4.42 -16.21
CA ALA A 132 -2.70 2.97 -16.33
C ALA A 132 -4.01 2.28 -15.91
N TYR A 133 -4.63 2.77 -14.83
CA TYR A 133 -5.97 2.32 -14.43
C TYR A 133 -7.03 2.66 -15.49
N GLU A 134 -6.90 3.76 -16.22
CA GLU A 134 -7.80 4.10 -17.33
C GLU A 134 -7.59 3.21 -18.54
N VAL A 135 -6.34 3.02 -18.98
CA VAL A 135 -5.98 2.15 -20.12
C VAL A 135 -6.42 0.70 -19.88
N ALA A 136 -6.22 0.16 -18.68
CA ALA A 136 -6.65 -1.18 -18.31
C ALA A 136 -8.17 -1.31 -18.07
N GLY A 137 -8.95 -0.22 -18.18
CA GLY A 137 -10.39 -0.19 -17.86
C GLY A 137 -10.73 -0.39 -16.38
N GLN A 138 -9.73 -0.28 -15.49
CA GLN A 138 -9.82 -0.63 -14.07
C GLN A 138 -10.07 0.56 -13.13
N LEU A 139 -10.11 1.81 -13.62
CA LEU A 139 -10.25 3.01 -12.76
C LEU A 139 -11.51 2.97 -11.87
N LYS A 140 -12.67 2.52 -12.38
CA LYS A 140 -13.89 2.34 -11.57
C LYS A 140 -13.64 1.38 -10.40
N TYR A 141 -13.00 0.24 -10.69
CA TYR A 141 -12.81 -0.84 -9.72
C TYR A 141 -11.75 -0.49 -8.67
N GLY A 142 -10.65 0.15 -9.05
CA GLY A 142 -9.66 0.66 -8.09
C GLY A 142 -10.24 1.74 -7.16
N ARG A 143 -11.09 2.64 -7.69
CA ARG A 143 -11.84 3.60 -6.88
C ARG A 143 -12.83 2.90 -5.94
N ALA A 144 -13.54 1.88 -6.41
CA ALA A 144 -14.42 1.08 -5.57
C ALA A 144 -13.66 0.33 -4.47
N ALA A 145 -12.44 -0.16 -4.77
CA ALA A 145 -11.59 -0.85 -3.81
C ALA A 145 -11.13 0.07 -2.66
N ILE A 146 -10.67 1.29 -2.99
CA ILE A 146 -10.30 2.31 -1.99
C ILE A 146 -11.53 2.73 -1.17
N LYS A 147 -12.66 3.03 -1.84
CA LYS A 147 -13.88 3.51 -1.17
C LYS A 147 -14.42 2.51 -0.13
N TRP A 148 -14.32 1.21 -0.42
CA TRP A 148 -14.81 0.14 0.46
C TRP A 148 -14.16 0.18 1.85
N ALA A 149 -12.85 0.39 1.89
CA ALA A 149 -12.12 0.53 3.15
C ALA A 149 -12.37 1.90 3.80
N THR A 150 -12.36 2.99 3.04
CA THR A 150 -12.57 4.33 3.62
C THR A 150 -13.99 4.55 4.14
N ASP A 151 -15.01 3.91 3.57
CA ASP A 151 -16.36 3.88 4.16
C ASP A 151 -16.37 3.19 5.53
N TYR A 152 -15.62 2.09 5.68
CA TYR A 152 -15.47 1.38 6.94
C TYR A 152 -14.65 2.19 7.97
N PHE A 153 -13.55 2.83 7.58
CA PHE A 153 -12.80 3.70 8.50
C PHE A 153 -13.63 4.89 9.00
N ILE A 154 -14.47 5.45 8.13
CA ILE A 154 -15.42 6.52 8.48
C ILE A 154 -16.48 6.03 9.50
N LYS A 155 -16.90 4.76 9.42
CA LYS A 155 -17.77 4.13 10.43
C LYS A 155 -17.04 3.87 11.76
N CYS A 156 -15.81 3.34 11.69
CA CYS A 156 -14.99 3.07 12.87
C CYS A 156 -14.57 4.30 13.66
N HIS A 157 -14.48 5.47 13.00
CA HIS A 157 -14.13 6.74 13.63
C HIS A 157 -15.38 7.42 14.21
N VAL A 158 -15.82 6.91 15.36
CA VAL A 158 -17.11 7.25 15.99
C VAL A 158 -17.11 8.57 16.78
N SER A 159 -15.92 9.05 17.19
CA SER A 159 -15.71 10.30 17.93
C SER A 159 -14.30 10.81 17.64
N PRO A 160 -14.00 12.14 17.70
CA PRO A 160 -12.72 12.70 17.24
C PRO A 160 -11.44 12.07 17.83
N ASN A 161 -11.52 11.40 18.99
CA ASN A 161 -10.43 10.68 19.64
C ASN A 161 -10.83 9.23 20.01
N GLU A 162 -11.74 8.58 19.26
CA GLU A 162 -12.10 7.17 19.44
C GLU A 162 -12.24 6.46 18.08
N PHE A 163 -11.51 5.36 17.90
CA PHE A 163 -11.43 4.63 16.63
C PHE A 163 -11.43 3.11 16.82
N TYR A 164 -12.41 2.42 16.22
CA TYR A 164 -12.46 0.95 16.20
C TYR A 164 -11.42 0.35 15.25
N GLY A 165 -10.39 -0.26 15.83
CA GLY A 165 -9.24 -0.82 15.12
C GLY A 165 -9.37 -2.29 14.73
N GLN A 166 -10.30 -3.04 15.32
CA GLN A 166 -10.48 -4.45 15.01
C GLN A 166 -11.93 -4.90 15.23
N VAL A 167 -12.43 -5.79 14.35
CA VAL A 167 -13.68 -6.54 14.57
C VAL A 167 -13.42 -8.03 14.31
N GLY A 168 -13.86 -8.87 15.26
CA GLY A 168 -13.50 -10.28 15.37
C GLY A 168 -12.33 -10.50 16.33
N ASP A 169 -12.40 -11.55 17.15
CA ASP A 169 -11.24 -12.06 17.90
C ASP A 169 -10.56 -13.13 17.06
N PHE A 170 -9.25 -13.03 16.86
CA PHE A 170 -8.52 -13.96 15.98
C PHE A 170 -8.60 -15.41 16.46
N ASN A 171 -8.43 -15.65 17.75
CA ASN A 171 -8.37 -17.01 18.27
C ASN A 171 -9.73 -17.70 18.13
N LEU A 172 -10.82 -16.96 18.32
CA LEU A 172 -12.18 -17.43 18.08
C LEU A 172 -12.45 -17.63 16.58
N ASP A 173 -12.14 -16.64 15.74
CA ASP A 173 -12.37 -16.67 14.28
C ASP A 173 -11.65 -17.87 13.62
N HIS A 174 -10.40 -18.13 14.02
CA HIS A 174 -9.59 -19.26 13.54
C HIS A 174 -9.99 -20.64 14.09
N THR A 175 -10.99 -20.73 14.97
CA THR A 175 -11.64 -22.02 15.27
C THR A 175 -12.63 -22.46 14.19
N PHE A 176 -13.03 -21.55 13.29
CA PHE A 176 -14.00 -21.81 12.25
C PHE A 176 -13.33 -21.91 10.88
N TRP A 177 -13.69 -22.96 10.13
CA TRP A 177 -13.29 -23.12 8.73
C TRP A 177 -14.55 -23.32 7.89
N GLY A 178 -14.90 -22.31 7.08
CA GLY A 178 -16.15 -22.30 6.33
C GLY A 178 -16.32 -21.03 5.52
N ARG A 179 -17.58 -20.71 5.17
CA ARG A 179 -17.93 -19.49 4.43
C ARG A 179 -18.21 -18.34 5.42
N PRO A 180 -17.81 -17.08 5.13
CA PRO A 180 -18.07 -15.96 6.04
C PRO A 180 -19.56 -15.69 6.27
N GLU A 181 -20.42 -16.13 5.35
CA GLU A 181 -21.87 -16.02 5.44
C GLU A 181 -22.49 -17.03 6.44
N ASP A 182 -21.81 -18.14 6.73
CA ASP A 182 -22.22 -19.16 7.73
C ASP A 182 -21.66 -18.87 9.14
N LEU A 183 -20.90 -17.79 9.31
CA LEU A 183 -20.12 -17.53 10.52
C LEU A 183 -21.02 -17.14 11.71
N ASN A 184 -21.30 -18.12 12.56
CA ASN A 184 -22.22 -18.03 13.70
C ASN A 184 -21.48 -18.01 15.05
N MET A 185 -20.69 -16.96 15.27
CA MET A 185 -19.92 -16.74 16.50
C MET A 185 -19.92 -15.26 16.91
N SER A 186 -19.49 -14.99 18.15
CA SER A 186 -19.28 -13.62 18.61
C SER A 186 -18.15 -12.96 17.84
N ARG A 187 -18.33 -11.69 17.45
CA ARG A 187 -17.33 -10.88 16.75
C ARG A 187 -17.10 -9.59 17.55
N PRO A 188 -16.31 -9.65 18.64
CA PRO A 188 -16.05 -8.48 19.47
C PRO A 188 -15.37 -7.36 18.67
N SER A 189 -15.67 -6.12 19.05
CA SER A 189 -15.08 -4.91 18.49
C SER A 189 -14.13 -4.24 19.49
N TYR A 190 -12.93 -3.91 19.01
CA TYR A 190 -11.86 -3.32 19.81
C TYR A 190 -11.49 -1.96 19.23
N LYS A 191 -11.14 -1.03 20.12
CA LYS A 191 -10.88 0.37 19.78
C LYS A 191 -9.65 0.91 20.50
N ILE A 192 -9.17 2.02 19.97
CA ILE A 192 -8.24 2.92 20.61
C ILE A 192 -8.97 4.20 21.01
N ASP A 193 -8.59 4.78 22.14
CA ASP A 193 -9.16 6.00 22.71
C ASP A 193 -8.07 6.83 23.44
N THR A 194 -8.47 7.90 24.12
CA THR A 194 -7.53 8.80 24.83
C THR A 194 -6.80 8.16 26.02
N GLN A 195 -7.32 7.06 26.57
CA GLN A 195 -6.71 6.28 27.66
C GLN A 195 -5.92 5.08 27.11
N HIS A 196 -6.33 4.57 25.95
CA HIS A 196 -5.73 3.42 25.26
C HIS A 196 -5.32 3.82 23.83
N PRO A 197 -4.24 4.62 23.67
CA PRO A 197 -3.86 5.20 22.38
C PRO A 197 -3.33 4.19 21.36
N GLY A 198 -3.33 4.58 20.08
CA GLY A 198 -2.72 3.85 18.97
C GLY A 198 -2.35 4.77 17.82
N SER A 199 -1.21 5.46 17.97
CA SER A 199 -0.70 6.46 17.02
C SER A 199 -0.37 5.88 15.65
N ASP A 200 0.06 4.62 15.63
CA ASP A 200 0.35 3.83 14.43
C ASP A 200 -0.93 3.57 13.62
N LEU A 201 -1.94 2.95 14.24
CA LEU A 201 -3.23 2.66 13.64
C LEU A 201 -3.98 3.92 13.19
N ALA A 202 -4.08 4.92 14.06
CA ALA A 202 -4.77 6.17 13.75
C ALA A 202 -3.99 7.01 12.71
N GLY A 203 -2.65 6.96 12.73
CA GLY A 203 -1.78 7.60 11.75
C GLY A 203 -1.95 7.01 10.35
N GLU A 204 -1.79 5.70 10.18
CA GLU A 204 -1.99 5.06 8.88
C GLU A 204 -3.43 5.19 8.37
N THR A 205 -4.44 5.17 9.25
CA THR A 205 -5.84 5.42 8.85
C THR A 205 -6.04 6.87 8.38
N ALA A 206 -5.38 7.84 9.04
CA ALA A 206 -5.37 9.22 8.58
C ALA A 206 -4.66 9.38 7.22
N ALA A 207 -3.54 8.69 7.00
CA ALA A 207 -2.85 8.64 5.71
C ALA A 207 -3.76 8.07 4.60
N ALA A 208 -4.44 6.95 4.87
CA ALA A 208 -5.37 6.32 3.94
C ALA A 208 -6.51 7.26 3.53
N LEU A 209 -7.14 7.93 4.50
CA LEU A 209 -8.24 8.86 4.27
C LEU A 209 -7.76 10.16 3.58
N ALA A 210 -6.58 10.66 3.90
CA ALA A 210 -5.97 11.81 3.23
C ALA A 210 -5.66 11.49 1.75
N ALA A 211 -5.02 10.35 1.47
CA ALA A 211 -4.74 9.88 0.11
C ALA A 211 -6.05 9.64 -0.69
N ALA A 212 -7.04 8.99 -0.08
CA ALA A 212 -8.35 8.80 -0.70
C ALA A 212 -9.07 10.13 -1.02
N SER A 213 -8.95 11.15 -0.16
CA SER A 213 -9.51 12.48 -0.43
C SER A 213 -8.98 13.10 -1.73
N MET A 214 -7.74 12.77 -2.12
CA MET A 214 -7.17 13.20 -3.40
C MET A 214 -7.77 12.40 -4.56
N VAL A 215 -7.87 11.07 -4.43
CA VAL A 215 -8.43 10.17 -5.46
C VAL A 215 -9.88 10.53 -5.85
N PHE A 216 -10.66 11.01 -4.88
CA PHE A 216 -12.08 11.37 -5.06
C PHE A 216 -12.33 12.87 -5.29
N ARG A 217 -11.30 13.72 -5.25
CA ARG A 217 -11.45 15.19 -5.22
C ARG A 217 -12.33 15.76 -6.33
N THR A 218 -12.11 15.29 -7.56
CA THR A 218 -12.80 15.80 -8.75
C THR A 218 -14.19 15.17 -8.92
N ASP A 219 -14.30 13.85 -8.73
CA ASP A 219 -15.53 13.10 -9.07
C ASP A 219 -16.55 13.05 -7.91
N LYS A 220 -16.10 13.20 -6.66
CA LYS A 220 -16.93 13.13 -5.44
C LYS A 220 -16.42 14.12 -4.37
N PRO A 221 -16.50 15.44 -4.60
CA PRO A 221 -15.93 16.46 -3.72
C PRO A 221 -16.46 16.40 -2.28
N ASP A 222 -17.75 16.12 -2.07
CA ASP A 222 -18.32 15.98 -0.72
C ASP A 222 -17.74 14.78 0.04
N TYR A 223 -17.51 13.67 -0.66
CA TYR A 223 -16.87 12.48 -0.09
C TYR A 223 -15.39 12.73 0.21
N ALA A 224 -14.68 13.42 -0.69
CA ALA A 224 -13.30 13.84 -0.46
C ALA A 224 -13.18 14.75 0.78
N THR A 225 -14.07 15.73 0.93
CA THR A 225 -14.18 16.58 2.12
C THR A 225 -14.44 15.75 3.38
N LYS A 226 -15.37 14.78 3.31
CA LYS A 226 -15.64 13.87 4.44
C LYS A 226 -14.40 13.07 4.84
N CYS A 227 -13.74 12.40 3.90
CA CYS A 227 -12.49 11.68 4.15
C CYS A 227 -11.44 12.58 4.82
N LEU A 228 -11.27 13.79 4.30
CA LEU A 228 -10.28 14.74 4.82
C LEU A 228 -10.61 15.21 6.25
N THR A 229 -11.88 15.42 6.61
CA THR A 229 -12.28 15.74 7.98
C THR A 229 -11.90 14.63 8.95
N HIS A 230 -12.25 13.37 8.65
CA HIS A 230 -11.87 12.23 9.49
C HIS A 230 -10.35 12.04 9.55
N ALA A 231 -9.62 12.26 8.43
CA ALA A 231 -8.16 12.17 8.39
C ALA A 231 -7.48 13.16 9.34
N ARG A 232 -7.89 14.44 9.33
CA ARG A 232 -7.32 15.49 10.21
C ARG A 232 -7.57 15.20 11.69
N GLN A 233 -8.75 14.69 12.01
CA GLN A 233 -9.13 14.32 13.38
C GLN A 233 -8.33 13.11 13.87
N LEU A 234 -8.29 12.01 13.10
CA LEU A 234 -7.50 10.81 13.44
C LEU A 234 -6.01 11.12 13.58
N TYR A 235 -5.46 11.98 12.72
CA TYR A 235 -4.07 12.40 12.85
C TYR A 235 -3.82 13.24 14.11
N ARG A 236 -4.73 14.17 14.47
CA ARG A 236 -4.65 14.92 15.74
C ARG A 236 -4.73 14.00 16.94
N PHE A 237 -5.64 13.03 16.91
CA PHE A 237 -5.73 11.99 17.94
C PHE A 237 -4.41 11.21 18.06
N ALA A 238 -3.89 10.70 16.93
CA ALA A 238 -2.63 9.96 16.86
C ALA A 238 -1.42 10.78 17.34
N SER A 239 -1.39 12.08 17.03
CA SER A 239 -0.25 12.96 17.33
C SER A 239 -0.31 13.55 18.75
N GLN A 240 -1.48 13.64 19.38
CA GLN A 240 -1.66 14.08 20.77
C GLN A 240 -1.57 12.92 21.77
N TYR A 241 -2.20 11.78 21.47
CA TYR A 241 -2.27 10.63 22.36
C TYR A 241 -1.33 9.54 21.83
N ARG A 242 -0.11 9.48 22.38
CA ARG A 242 0.98 8.64 21.88
C ARG A 242 0.94 7.22 22.46
N GLY A 243 0.97 6.20 21.61
CA GLY A 243 1.06 4.79 21.98
C GLY A 243 0.99 3.85 20.78
N LEU A 244 1.25 2.55 21.01
CA LEU A 244 1.18 1.51 19.98
C LEU A 244 -0.18 0.80 20.09
N TYR A 245 -0.96 0.71 19.01
CA TYR A 245 -2.36 0.27 19.08
C TYR A 245 -2.54 -1.14 19.65
N HIS A 246 -1.53 -2.00 19.52
CA HIS A 246 -1.58 -3.38 20.00
C HIS A 246 -1.52 -3.47 21.53
N GLU A 247 -1.07 -2.42 22.24
CA GLU A 247 -1.14 -2.34 23.71
C GLU A 247 -2.59 -2.20 24.19
N ALA A 248 -3.41 -1.48 23.43
CA ALA A 248 -4.85 -1.34 23.60
C ALA A 248 -5.61 -2.57 23.05
N ILE A 249 -5.34 -2.94 21.80
CA ILE A 249 -5.96 -4.05 21.07
C ILE A 249 -5.03 -5.27 21.16
N LYS A 250 -4.95 -5.87 22.35
CA LYS A 250 -3.99 -6.95 22.68
C LYS A 250 -4.07 -8.17 21.76
N GLY A 251 -5.24 -8.48 21.22
CA GLY A 251 -5.42 -9.56 20.24
C GLY A 251 -4.62 -9.35 18.95
N ALA A 252 -4.26 -8.10 18.62
CA ALA A 252 -3.45 -7.78 17.45
C ALA A 252 -1.94 -7.97 17.67
N GLN A 253 -1.45 -7.98 18.92
CA GLN A 253 -0.02 -8.09 19.21
C GLN A 253 0.61 -9.37 18.63
N GLN A 254 -0.12 -10.49 18.64
CA GLN A 254 0.41 -11.76 18.14
C GLN A 254 0.54 -11.82 16.60
N TYR A 255 -0.12 -10.93 15.87
CA TYR A 255 -0.30 -11.03 14.42
C TYR A 255 0.18 -9.80 13.64
N TYR A 256 -0.12 -8.61 14.17
CA TYR A 256 0.18 -7.32 13.55
C TYR A 256 0.76 -6.31 14.56
N GLU A 257 1.75 -6.76 15.34
CA GLU A 257 2.54 -5.88 16.21
C GLU A 257 3.14 -4.71 15.41
N SER A 258 3.18 -3.53 16.03
CA SER A 258 4.00 -2.43 15.58
C SER A 258 5.08 -2.16 16.62
N THR A 259 6.30 -1.89 16.16
CA THR A 259 7.45 -1.64 17.04
C THR A 259 7.76 -0.16 17.22
N ASP A 260 7.10 0.71 16.44
CA ASP A 260 7.22 2.17 16.46
C ASP A 260 5.95 2.77 15.84
N TYR A 261 5.71 4.06 16.08
CA TYR A 261 4.68 4.89 15.44
C TYR A 261 5.26 6.17 14.83
N GLY A 262 6.56 6.44 15.00
CA GLY A 262 7.21 7.66 14.54
C GLY A 262 7.17 7.84 13.02
N ASP A 263 7.29 6.74 12.29
CA ASP A 263 7.15 6.70 10.84
C ASP A 263 5.70 6.84 10.39
N GLU A 264 4.73 6.21 11.05
CA GLU A 264 3.29 6.39 10.77
C GLU A 264 2.82 7.84 10.96
N LEU A 265 3.31 8.53 11.99
CA LEU A 265 2.95 9.93 12.21
C LEU A 265 3.61 10.86 11.20
N THR A 266 4.86 10.57 10.79
CA THR A 266 5.52 11.29 9.69
C THR A 266 4.78 11.07 8.36
N TRP A 267 4.35 9.84 8.12
CA TRP A 267 3.61 9.39 6.95
C TRP A 267 2.25 10.07 6.84
N ALA A 268 1.46 10.06 7.91
CA ALA A 268 0.17 10.73 8.01
C ALA A 268 0.27 12.25 7.79
N ALA A 269 1.25 12.90 8.43
CA ALA A 269 1.52 14.32 8.26
C ALA A 269 1.88 14.67 6.81
N ALA A 270 2.78 13.91 6.18
CA ALA A 270 3.15 14.12 4.77
C ALA A 270 1.97 13.91 3.81
N TRP A 271 1.09 12.93 4.04
CA TRP A 271 -0.15 12.75 3.27
C TRP A 271 -1.16 13.86 3.48
N LEU A 272 -1.32 14.35 4.71
CA LEU A 272 -2.19 15.49 5.00
C LEU A 272 -1.66 16.76 4.35
N TYR A 273 -0.35 17.03 4.35
CA TYR A 273 0.23 18.13 3.59
C TYR A 273 -0.07 17.97 2.09
N LYS A 274 0.20 16.79 1.51
CA LYS A 274 -0.07 16.51 0.09
C LYS A 274 -1.54 16.69 -0.30
N ALA A 275 -2.47 16.42 0.61
CA ALA A 275 -3.90 16.60 0.40
C ALA A 275 -4.36 18.06 0.62
N THR A 276 -3.78 18.80 1.55
CA THR A 276 -4.31 20.10 2.02
C THR A 276 -3.53 21.33 1.55
N ASN A 277 -2.24 21.17 1.26
CA ASN A 277 -1.26 22.25 1.13
C ASN A 277 -1.12 23.15 2.38
N GLU A 278 -1.51 22.68 3.57
CA GLU A 278 -1.32 23.41 4.83
C GLU A 278 0.06 23.14 5.43
N SER A 279 0.91 24.17 5.50
CA SER A 279 2.32 24.05 5.90
C SER A 279 2.53 23.36 7.24
N GLN A 280 1.59 23.53 8.20
CA GLN A 280 1.65 22.87 9.52
C GLN A 280 1.91 21.36 9.43
N TYR A 281 1.34 20.67 8.43
CA TYR A 281 1.54 19.23 8.27
C TYR A 281 2.89 18.88 7.64
N LEU A 282 3.48 19.77 6.84
CA LEU A 282 4.86 19.60 6.37
C LEU A 282 5.85 19.85 7.52
N ASP A 283 5.64 20.91 8.29
CA ASP A 283 6.47 21.26 9.45
C ASP A 283 6.47 20.10 10.48
N GLU A 284 5.30 19.52 10.76
CA GLU A 284 5.15 18.35 11.62
C GLU A 284 5.77 17.08 11.02
N ALA A 285 5.66 16.86 9.70
CA ALA A 285 6.29 15.72 9.03
C ALA A 285 7.82 15.81 9.12
N GLU A 286 8.42 16.96 8.79
CA GLU A 286 9.87 17.15 8.91
C GLU A 286 10.34 17.07 10.38
N HIS A 287 9.55 17.60 11.32
CA HIS A 287 9.81 17.46 12.75
C HIS A 287 9.80 15.99 13.21
N HIS A 288 8.81 15.20 12.79
CA HIS A 288 8.72 13.77 13.14
C HIS A 288 9.82 12.95 12.46
N TYR A 289 10.13 13.21 11.19
CA TYR A 289 11.27 12.60 10.48
C TYR A 289 12.59 12.75 11.25
N MET A 290 12.87 13.97 11.74
CA MET A 290 14.07 14.24 12.53
C MET A 290 14.01 13.64 13.94
N LYS A 291 12.87 13.79 14.63
CA LYS A 291 12.67 13.31 16.02
C LYS A 291 12.80 11.79 16.13
N PHE A 292 12.24 11.05 15.17
CA PHE A 292 12.28 9.59 15.12
C PHE A 292 13.44 9.03 14.29
N ARG A 293 14.37 9.89 13.83
CA ARG A 293 15.61 9.52 13.13
C ARG A 293 15.39 8.76 11.82
N LEU A 294 14.34 9.07 11.09
CA LEU A 294 13.91 8.37 9.86
C LEU A 294 14.82 8.64 8.63
N LYS A 295 16.01 9.21 8.84
CA LYS A 295 17.03 9.46 7.82
C LYS A 295 17.85 8.22 7.45
N GLU A 296 17.90 7.23 8.33
CA GLU A 296 18.64 5.99 8.05
C GLU A 296 17.99 5.21 6.91
N ARG A 297 18.81 4.48 6.13
CA ARG A 297 18.32 3.63 5.03
C ARG A 297 17.50 2.47 5.63
N PRO A 298 16.19 2.36 5.35
CA PRO A 298 15.40 1.23 5.83
C PRO A 298 15.81 -0.07 5.12
N ASN A 299 15.50 -1.23 5.72
CA ASN A 299 15.73 -2.53 5.09
C ASN A 299 14.51 -3.08 4.35
N GLU A 300 13.34 -2.50 4.57
CA GLU A 300 12.06 -2.93 4.00
C GLU A 300 11.05 -1.78 3.89
N PHE A 301 9.93 -2.05 3.21
CA PHE A 301 8.73 -1.23 3.22
C PHE A 301 7.52 -2.16 3.41
N PHE A 302 6.75 -1.97 4.48
CA PHE A 302 5.75 -2.94 4.93
C PHE A 302 4.63 -2.28 5.77
N TYR A 303 3.60 -3.04 6.16
CA TYR A 303 2.40 -2.47 6.80
C TYR A 303 2.67 -1.72 8.12
N ASN A 304 3.81 -1.98 8.79
CA ASN A 304 4.28 -1.31 10.00
C ASN A 304 5.70 -0.69 9.84
N LYS A 305 6.10 -0.41 8.59
CA LYS A 305 7.39 0.16 8.20
C LYS A 305 7.23 1.13 7.03
N LYS A 306 7.00 2.42 7.33
CA LYS A 306 6.76 3.49 6.35
C LYS A 306 7.99 4.24 5.89
N VAL A 307 9.13 4.11 6.56
CA VAL A 307 10.35 4.94 6.35
C VAL A 307 10.72 5.14 4.87
N ALA A 308 10.73 4.09 4.04
CA ALA A 308 11.06 4.22 2.62
C ALA A 308 10.01 5.05 1.85
N GLY A 309 8.72 4.85 2.16
CA GLY A 309 7.62 5.65 1.60
C GLY A 309 7.64 7.09 2.08
N VAL A 310 7.97 7.33 3.35
CA VAL A 310 8.18 8.67 3.94
C VAL A 310 9.30 9.42 3.24
N GLN A 311 10.46 8.80 3.05
CA GLN A 311 11.61 9.40 2.35
C GLN A 311 11.23 9.79 0.92
N VAL A 312 10.58 8.88 0.17
CA VAL A 312 10.05 9.21 -1.16
C VAL A 312 9.06 10.37 -1.10
N LEU A 313 8.07 10.32 -0.20
CA LEU A 313 6.97 11.28 -0.14
C LEU A 313 7.48 12.70 0.18
N LEU A 314 8.36 12.84 1.18
CA LEU A 314 9.01 14.11 1.50
C LEU A 314 9.88 14.62 0.35
N ALA A 315 10.56 13.75 -0.41
CA ALA A 315 11.27 14.16 -1.62
C ALA A 315 10.32 14.77 -2.67
N GLN A 316 9.14 14.17 -2.91
CA GLN A 316 8.14 14.71 -3.85
C GLN A 316 7.57 16.06 -3.40
N LEU A 317 7.44 16.26 -2.09
CA LEU A 317 6.77 17.42 -1.49
C LEU A 317 7.69 18.64 -1.33
N THR A 318 8.99 18.41 -1.19
CA THR A 318 9.96 19.47 -0.84
C THR A 318 11.02 19.71 -1.91
N GLY A 319 11.26 18.75 -2.81
CA GLY A 319 12.38 18.77 -3.74
C GLY A 319 13.76 18.67 -3.08
N LYS A 320 13.86 18.49 -1.76
CA LYS A 320 15.14 18.39 -1.04
C LYS A 320 15.85 17.08 -1.42
N SER A 321 17.08 17.19 -1.89
CA SER A 321 17.91 16.04 -2.28
C SER A 321 18.14 15.05 -1.15
N GLU A 322 18.19 15.49 0.11
CA GLU A 322 18.47 14.60 1.25
C GLU A 322 17.44 13.48 1.44
N TYR A 323 16.18 13.71 1.07
CA TYR A 323 15.12 12.69 1.10
C TYR A 323 15.16 11.79 -0.14
N LEU A 324 15.56 12.35 -1.29
CA LEU A 324 15.69 11.59 -2.53
C LEU A 324 16.87 10.63 -2.47
N GLU A 325 18.01 11.05 -1.94
CA GLU A 325 19.21 10.21 -1.84
C GLU A 325 19.06 9.07 -0.82
N THR A 326 18.31 9.26 0.28
CA THR A 326 17.99 8.15 1.19
C THR A 326 17.03 7.14 0.56
N ALA A 327 16.02 7.62 -0.18
CA ALA A 327 15.11 6.77 -0.93
C ALA A 327 15.80 6.01 -2.09
N LYS A 328 16.73 6.64 -2.80
CA LYS A 328 17.61 5.96 -3.77
C LYS A 328 18.48 4.91 -3.09
N ALA A 329 19.12 5.23 -1.98
CA ALA A 329 19.96 4.28 -1.25
C ALA A 329 19.21 3.02 -0.81
N PHE A 330 17.92 3.10 -0.50
CA PHE A 330 17.05 1.93 -0.26
C PHE A 330 16.91 1.05 -1.53
N CYS A 331 16.65 1.69 -2.67
CA CYS A 331 16.51 0.99 -3.95
C CYS A 331 17.82 0.40 -4.42
N ASP A 332 18.91 1.17 -4.44
CA ASP A 332 20.24 0.74 -4.86
C ASP A 332 20.76 -0.40 -3.97
N PHE A 333 20.52 -0.33 -2.65
CA PHE A 333 20.79 -1.46 -1.76
C PHE A 333 20.04 -2.72 -2.20
N THR A 334 18.77 -2.58 -2.56
CA THR A 334 17.93 -3.72 -2.95
C THR A 334 18.24 -4.26 -4.35
N VAL A 335 18.71 -3.42 -5.27
CA VAL A 335 19.22 -3.85 -6.58
C VAL A 335 20.52 -4.64 -6.40
N HIS A 336 21.50 -4.08 -5.68
CA HIS A 336 22.89 -4.53 -5.75
C HIS A 336 23.33 -5.48 -4.62
N TYR A 337 22.70 -5.43 -3.44
CA TYR A 337 23.21 -6.10 -2.24
C TYR A 337 22.18 -6.98 -1.51
N GLN A 338 20.88 -6.70 -1.63
CA GLN A 338 19.86 -7.49 -0.94
C GLN A 338 19.86 -8.95 -1.41
N LYS A 339 19.68 -9.87 -0.46
CA LYS A 339 19.62 -11.31 -0.69
C LYS A 339 18.54 -11.65 -1.72
N ARG A 340 18.86 -12.58 -2.62
CA ARG A 340 17.95 -13.11 -3.64
C ARG A 340 17.87 -14.62 -3.58
N THR A 341 16.75 -15.16 -4.06
CA THR A 341 16.65 -16.59 -4.38
C THR A 341 17.50 -16.92 -5.62
N PRO A 342 17.83 -18.21 -5.88
CA PRO A 342 18.56 -18.60 -7.10
C PRO A 342 17.87 -18.21 -8.43
N LYS A 343 16.57 -17.87 -8.39
CA LYS A 343 15.80 -17.39 -9.55
C LYS A 343 15.61 -15.87 -9.58
N GLY A 344 16.38 -15.10 -8.80
CA GLY A 344 16.43 -13.63 -8.86
C GLY A 344 15.48 -12.88 -7.93
N LEU A 345 14.39 -13.50 -7.43
CA LEU A 345 13.44 -12.88 -6.50
C LEU A 345 14.15 -12.32 -5.25
N VAL A 346 13.90 -11.05 -4.92
CA VAL A 346 14.32 -10.39 -3.67
C VAL A 346 13.76 -11.12 -2.45
N TYR A 347 14.63 -11.47 -1.50
CA TYR A 347 14.28 -12.19 -0.29
C TYR A 347 14.60 -11.33 0.95
N ILE A 348 13.56 -10.73 1.54
CA ILE A 348 13.65 -9.94 2.78
C ILE A 348 13.31 -10.84 3.98
N ASP A 349 12.06 -11.29 4.08
CA ASP A 349 11.59 -12.23 5.11
C ASP A 349 10.95 -13.49 4.51
N LYS A 350 10.80 -14.54 5.34
CA LYS A 350 10.11 -15.80 5.00
C LYS A 350 8.59 -15.65 4.99
N PHE A 351 8.03 -14.73 5.77
CA PHE A 351 6.63 -14.37 5.76
C PHE A 351 6.40 -13.29 4.71
N GLY A 352 5.44 -13.49 3.81
CA GLY A 352 5.09 -12.47 2.82
C GLY A 352 6.24 -12.11 1.83
N THR A 353 7.16 -13.02 1.52
CA THR A 353 8.34 -12.76 0.66
C THR A 353 8.00 -12.01 -0.65
N LEU A 354 6.92 -12.40 -1.34
CA LEU A 354 6.44 -11.73 -2.55
C LEU A 354 5.85 -10.33 -2.27
N CYS A 355 5.24 -10.12 -1.10
CA CYS A 355 4.72 -8.82 -0.68
C CYS A 355 5.87 -7.84 -0.42
N HIS A 356 6.92 -8.26 0.30
CA HIS A 356 8.13 -7.43 0.48
C HIS A 356 8.79 -7.08 -0.86
N ALA A 357 8.93 -8.05 -1.78
CA ALA A 357 9.49 -7.81 -3.12
C ALA A 357 8.63 -6.84 -3.95
N ALA A 358 7.30 -6.98 -3.93
CA ALA A 358 6.38 -6.08 -4.62
C ALA A 358 6.40 -4.66 -4.02
N ASN A 359 6.50 -4.54 -2.69
CA ASN A 359 6.59 -3.27 -1.98
C ASN A 359 7.89 -2.52 -2.30
N VAL A 360 9.04 -3.21 -2.35
CA VAL A 360 10.30 -2.65 -2.87
C VAL A 360 10.10 -2.14 -4.29
N ALA A 361 9.56 -2.96 -5.19
CA ALA A 361 9.38 -2.58 -6.59
C ALA A 361 8.49 -1.34 -6.72
N PHE A 362 7.40 -1.27 -5.94
CA PHE A 362 6.53 -0.10 -5.88
C PHE A 362 7.28 1.17 -5.43
N VAL A 363 8.02 1.12 -4.32
CA VAL A 363 8.82 2.27 -3.83
C VAL A 363 9.84 2.73 -4.87
N CYS A 364 10.55 1.80 -5.52
CA CYS A 364 11.57 2.17 -6.50
C CYS A 364 11.00 2.74 -7.80
N LEU A 365 9.76 2.38 -8.17
CA LEU A 365 9.04 3.06 -9.24
C LEU A 365 8.63 4.50 -8.83
N GLN A 366 8.29 4.73 -7.56
CA GLN A 366 8.03 6.08 -7.05
C GLN A 366 9.32 6.93 -7.01
N VAL A 367 10.47 6.37 -6.61
CA VAL A 367 11.79 7.02 -6.72
C VAL A 367 12.09 7.36 -8.17
N ARG A 368 11.80 6.44 -9.11
CA ARG A 368 12.00 6.65 -10.55
C ARG A 368 11.15 7.81 -11.10
N LEU A 369 9.91 7.98 -10.65
CA LEU A 369 9.07 9.10 -11.07
C LEU A 369 9.68 10.46 -10.68
N GLN A 370 10.37 10.53 -9.53
CA GLN A 370 11.01 11.77 -9.06
C GLN A 370 12.40 12.02 -9.69
N SER A 371 13.14 10.97 -10.02
CA SER A 371 14.58 11.10 -10.30
C SER A 371 14.95 11.52 -11.74
N ASN A 372 14.00 11.57 -12.68
CA ASN A 372 14.20 11.66 -14.14
C ASN A 372 15.08 10.57 -14.80
N ASP A 373 15.96 9.89 -14.05
CA ASP A 373 17.02 9.00 -14.53
C ASP A 373 16.57 7.57 -14.89
N GLY A 374 17.10 7.02 -15.99
CA GLY A 374 16.63 5.82 -16.68
C GLY A 374 16.93 4.45 -16.03
N GLY A 375 17.74 4.38 -14.98
CA GLY A 375 18.41 3.16 -14.52
C GLY A 375 17.52 1.99 -14.05
N TYR A 376 16.44 2.25 -13.30
CA TYR A 376 15.68 1.22 -12.57
C TYR A 376 14.78 0.29 -13.43
N LYS A 377 14.98 0.22 -14.74
CA LYS A 377 14.14 -0.55 -15.69
C LYS A 377 14.35 -2.07 -15.67
N SER A 378 15.51 -2.56 -15.27
CA SER A 378 15.82 -4.00 -15.26
C SER A 378 15.28 -4.71 -14.02
N THR A 379 15.54 -4.16 -12.83
CA THR A 379 15.20 -4.78 -11.53
C THR A 379 13.70 -4.79 -11.20
N THR A 380 12.89 -4.01 -11.93
CA THR A 380 11.43 -3.99 -11.78
C THR A 380 10.73 -4.96 -12.73
N LYS A 381 11.47 -5.63 -13.64
CA LYS A 381 10.97 -6.68 -14.56
C LYS A 381 11.40 -8.11 -14.18
N SER A 382 12.41 -8.25 -13.31
CA SER A 382 13.02 -9.52 -12.87
C SER A 382 12.51 -9.98 -11.51
#